data_AF-D1A6N7-F1
#
_entry.id   AF-D1A6N7-F1
#
_cell.length_a   1.000
_cell.length_b   1.000
_cell.length_c   1.000
_cell.angle_alpha   90.00
_cell.angle_beta   90.00
_cell.angle_gamma   90.00
#
_symmetry.space_group_name_H-M   'P 1'
#
loop_
_entity.id
_entity.type
_entity.pdbx_description
1 polymer ?
#
loop_
_entity_poly.entity_id
_entity_poly.type
_entity_poly.pdbx_seq_one_letter_code
_entity_poly.pdbx_strand_id
1 'polypeptide(L)'
;MSTFATVGVPLLTVAATLAGGWFVTTRITDHWDQIKKHREMDLAAAEHFQRLYGEFIVVWKTWNALEGKHTAACPAPEEARWDCLQRMIEVEGEVEALVAKLATERVLTETEIDMLGSVRQAFKFVRRTIRKGRPLNWTSDEVEPYAAFKALVAALSHMVMNSPGPQHRPSSAVAARNFLQITDNRHEITWVATGLRLADTPIPEQPARRRRLLLSPRR
;
A
#
# COMPACT_ATOMS: atom_id res chain seq x y z
N MET A 1 15.93 -63.05 29.33
CA MET A 1 16.21 -61.82 28.53
C MET A 1 14.88 -61.41 27.91
N SER A 2 14.37 -60.23 28.28
CA SER A 2 12.97 -59.86 28.08
C SER A 2 12.65 -59.55 26.61
N THR A 3 11.77 -60.35 26.03
CA THR A 3 11.14 -60.10 24.71
C THR A 3 10.45 -58.73 24.61
N PHE A 4 10.08 -58.14 25.74
CA PHE A 4 9.58 -56.77 25.84
C PHE A 4 10.58 -55.69 25.41
N ALA A 5 11.89 -55.89 25.64
CA ALA A 5 12.90 -54.92 25.24
C ALA A 5 13.11 -54.90 23.71
N THR A 6 12.89 -56.03 23.04
CA THR A 6 13.12 -56.17 21.60
C THR A 6 12.02 -55.54 20.75
N VAL A 7 10.78 -55.50 21.25
CA VAL A 7 9.62 -54.95 20.52
C VAL A 7 9.28 -53.52 20.94
N GLY A 8 9.59 -53.11 22.16
CA GLY A 8 9.25 -51.77 22.67
C GLY A 8 10.04 -50.63 22.01
N VAL A 9 11.33 -50.83 21.75
CA VAL A 9 12.21 -49.83 21.13
C VAL A 9 11.75 -49.40 19.73
N PRO A 10 11.48 -50.31 18.77
CA PRO A 10 11.08 -49.91 17.42
C PRO A 10 9.72 -49.18 17.38
N LEU A 11 8.77 -49.54 18.25
CA LEU A 11 7.48 -48.84 18.35
C LEU A 11 7.64 -47.39 18.84
N LEU A 12 8.50 -47.18 19.85
CA LEU A 12 8.83 -45.83 20.32
C LEU A 12 9.51 -45.00 19.24
N THR A 13 10.43 -45.60 18.47
CA THR A 13 11.07 -44.90 17.35
C THR A 13 10.05 -44.48 16.30
N VAL A 14 9.16 -45.38 15.87
CA VAL A 14 8.10 -45.04 14.90
C VAL A 14 7.19 -43.94 15.43
N ALA A 15 6.74 -44.04 16.68
CA ALA A 15 5.89 -43.02 17.30
C ALA A 15 6.59 -41.66 17.39
N ALA A 16 7.87 -41.63 17.80
CA ALA A 16 8.66 -40.41 17.86
C ALA A 16 8.90 -39.79 16.48
N THR A 17 9.17 -40.61 15.46
CA THR A 17 9.34 -40.15 14.07
C THR A 17 8.04 -39.59 13.51
N LEU A 18 6.89 -40.24 13.76
CA LEU A 18 5.59 -39.74 13.32
C LEU A 18 5.21 -38.45 14.04
N ALA A 19 5.40 -38.38 15.36
CA ALA A 19 5.11 -37.18 16.15
C ALA A 19 6.02 -36.00 15.74
N GLY A 20 7.32 -36.27 15.54
CA GLY A 20 8.28 -35.28 15.05
C GLY A 20 7.94 -34.81 13.63
N GLY A 21 7.66 -35.74 12.72
CA GLY A 21 7.24 -35.43 11.35
C GLY A 21 5.95 -34.61 11.31
N TRP A 22 4.95 -34.97 12.12
CA TRP A 22 3.70 -34.22 12.28
C TRP A 22 3.95 -32.80 12.80
N PHE A 23 4.73 -32.66 13.88
CA PHE A 23 5.01 -31.36 14.48
C PHE A 23 5.78 -30.43 13.52
N VAL A 24 6.79 -30.97 12.84
CA VAL A 24 7.57 -30.21 11.85
C VAL A 24 6.68 -29.80 10.66
N THR A 25 5.86 -30.72 10.16
CA THR A 25 4.98 -30.44 9.01
C THR A 25 3.94 -29.40 9.36
N THR A 26 3.24 -29.53 10.48
CA THR A 26 2.22 -28.58 10.92
C THR A 26 2.78 -27.17 11.11
N ARG A 27 3.92 -27.03 11.82
CA ARG A 27 4.55 -25.72 12.03
C ARG A 27 5.04 -25.06 10.74
N ILE A 28 5.62 -25.84 9.84
CA ILE A 28 6.09 -25.33 8.55
C ILE A 28 4.89 -24.91 7.69
N THR A 29 3.87 -25.76 7.59
CA THR A 29 2.65 -25.47 6.82
C THR A 29 1.94 -24.22 7.34
N ASP A 30 1.72 -24.10 8.66
CA ASP A 30 1.08 -22.93 9.26
C ASP A 30 1.83 -21.64 8.94
N HIS A 31 3.17 -21.67 8.98
CA HIS A 31 4.00 -20.52 8.65
C HIS A 31 3.89 -20.12 7.17
N TRP A 32 3.89 -21.10 6.26
CA TRP A 32 3.73 -20.85 4.83
C TRP A 32 2.34 -20.32 4.49
N ASP A 33 1.29 -20.86 5.11
CA ASP A 33 -0.08 -20.39 4.90
C ASP A 33 -0.26 -18.96 5.39
N GLN A 34 0.35 -18.60 6.54
CA GLN A 34 0.39 -17.21 6.99
C GLN A 34 1.10 -16.31 5.99
N ILE A 35 2.30 -16.68 5.51
CA ILE A 35 3.02 -15.88 4.50
C ILE A 35 2.19 -15.71 3.23
N LYS A 36 1.57 -16.79 2.75
CA LYS A 36 0.74 -16.77 1.54
C LYS A 36 -0.44 -15.83 1.71
N LYS A 37 -1.16 -15.91 2.83
CA LYS A 37 -2.30 -15.03 3.14
C LYS A 37 -1.89 -13.56 3.18
N HIS A 38 -0.74 -13.23 3.78
CA HIS A 38 -0.25 -11.84 3.80
C HIS A 38 0.06 -11.35 2.38
N ARG A 39 0.72 -12.16 1.54
CA ARG A 39 0.99 -11.80 0.14
C ARG A 39 -0.28 -11.58 -0.67
N GLU A 40 -1.29 -12.43 -0.48
CA GLU A 40 -2.60 -12.26 -1.14
C GLU A 40 -3.28 -10.96 -0.72
N MET A 41 -3.23 -10.61 0.57
CA MET A 41 -3.74 -9.34 1.08
C MET A 41 -2.99 -8.12 0.51
N ASP A 42 -1.66 -8.20 0.40
CA ASP A 42 -0.82 -7.14 -0.15
C ASP A 42 -1.08 -6.96 -1.66
N LEU A 43 -1.22 -8.05 -2.41
CA LEU A 43 -1.59 -8.01 -3.83
C LEU A 43 -2.97 -7.38 -4.03
N ALA A 44 -3.96 -7.77 -3.22
CA ALA A 44 -5.29 -7.17 -3.27
C ALA A 44 -5.27 -5.67 -2.92
N ALA A 45 -4.45 -5.25 -1.96
CA ALA A 45 -4.28 -3.83 -1.63
C ALA A 45 -3.61 -3.06 -2.78
N ALA A 46 -2.62 -3.65 -3.45
CA ALA A 46 -1.94 -3.03 -4.59
C ALA A 46 -2.88 -2.87 -5.78
N GLU A 47 -3.64 -3.92 -6.11
CA GLU A 47 -4.64 -3.89 -7.17
C GLU A 47 -5.73 -2.84 -6.89
N HIS A 48 -6.25 -2.82 -5.65
CA HIS A 48 -7.23 -1.81 -5.23
C HIS A 48 -6.67 -0.40 -5.40
N PHE A 49 -5.44 -0.14 -4.94
CA PHE A 49 -4.82 1.16 -5.09
C PHE A 49 -4.62 1.58 -6.56
N GLN A 50 -4.19 0.66 -7.43
CA GLN A 50 -4.03 0.92 -8.86
C GLN A 50 -5.36 1.31 -9.51
N ARG A 51 -6.45 0.63 -9.14
CA ARG A 51 -7.80 0.98 -9.61
C ARG A 51 -8.22 2.37 -9.15
N LEU A 52 -7.98 2.72 -7.88
CA LEU A 52 -8.28 4.06 -7.35
C LEU A 52 -7.47 5.15 -8.06
N TYR A 53 -6.20 4.88 -8.36
CA TYR A 53 -5.37 5.81 -9.12
C TYR A 53 -5.87 5.99 -10.56
N GLY A 54 -6.28 4.92 -11.23
CA GLY A 54 -6.89 5.00 -12.56
C GLY A 54 -8.16 5.86 -12.55
N GLU A 55 -9.05 5.62 -11.60
CA GLU A 55 -10.28 6.38 -11.42
C GLU A 55 -10.00 7.86 -11.13
N PHE A 56 -9.04 8.15 -10.26
CA PHE A 56 -8.55 9.50 -9.99
C PHE A 56 -8.14 10.23 -11.28
N ILE A 57 -7.32 9.60 -12.13
CA ILE A 57 -6.83 10.21 -13.38
C ILE A 57 -8.01 10.54 -14.30
N VAL A 58 -9.01 9.65 -14.39
CA VAL A 58 -10.21 9.87 -15.19
C VAL A 58 -11.00 11.08 -14.67
N VAL A 59 -11.27 11.14 -13.36
CA VAL A 59 -12.03 12.23 -12.74
C VAL A 59 -11.32 13.56 -12.92
N TRP A 60 -10.02 13.61 -12.61
CA TRP A 60 -9.23 14.83 -12.73
C TRP A 60 -9.16 15.34 -14.19
N LYS A 61 -8.89 14.47 -15.16
CA LYS A 61 -8.84 14.87 -16.57
C LYS A 61 -10.19 15.34 -17.09
N THR A 62 -11.26 14.66 -16.69
CA THR A 62 -12.63 15.06 -17.03
C THR A 62 -12.92 16.45 -16.47
N TRP A 63 -12.63 16.67 -15.18
CA TRP A 63 -12.81 17.96 -14.55
C TRP A 63 -12.05 19.10 -15.25
N ASN A 64 -10.77 18.88 -15.57
CA ASN A 64 -9.97 19.87 -16.29
C ASN A 64 -10.53 20.17 -17.69
N ALA A 65 -11.15 19.19 -18.36
CA ALA A 65 -11.81 19.40 -19.64
C ALA A 65 -13.09 20.23 -19.49
N LEU A 66 -13.89 20.00 -18.44
CA LEU A 66 -15.10 20.77 -18.14
C LEU A 66 -14.78 22.23 -17.81
N GLU A 67 -13.72 22.48 -17.02
CA GLU A 67 -13.27 23.81 -16.60
C GLU A 67 -12.23 24.44 -17.56
N GLY A 68 -11.98 23.80 -18.71
CA GLY A 68 -10.98 24.26 -19.67
C GLY A 68 -11.40 25.53 -20.41
N LYS A 69 -10.42 26.31 -20.90
CA LYS A 69 -10.70 27.54 -21.68
C LYS A 69 -11.54 27.28 -22.95
N HIS A 70 -11.48 26.05 -23.48
CA HIS A 70 -12.22 25.66 -24.68
C HIS A 70 -13.73 25.48 -24.45
N THR A 71 -14.19 25.30 -23.20
CA THR A 71 -15.62 25.20 -22.86
C THR A 71 -16.22 26.55 -22.43
N ALA A 72 -15.46 27.66 -22.45
CA ALA A 72 -15.95 28.97 -22.07
C ALA A 72 -17.14 29.46 -22.93
N ALA A 73 -17.26 28.98 -24.17
CA ALA A 73 -18.39 29.29 -25.06
C ALA A 73 -19.64 28.42 -24.81
N CYS A 74 -19.49 27.28 -24.13
CA CYS A 74 -20.58 26.34 -23.83
C CYS A 74 -20.30 25.70 -22.46
N PRO A 75 -20.84 26.27 -21.37
CA PRO A 75 -20.55 25.78 -20.04
C PRO A 75 -20.99 24.33 -19.90
N ALA A 76 -20.15 23.53 -19.26
CA ALA A 76 -20.47 22.15 -18.96
C ALA A 76 -21.79 22.04 -18.18
N PRO A 77 -22.60 20.99 -18.42
CA PRO A 77 -23.77 20.70 -17.60
C PRO A 77 -23.38 20.60 -16.13
N GLU A 78 -24.20 21.18 -15.25
CA GLU A 78 -24.00 21.12 -13.80
C GLU A 78 -23.93 19.69 -13.27
N GLU A 79 -24.72 18.79 -13.87
CA GLU A 79 -24.72 17.35 -13.60
C GLU A 79 -23.31 16.74 -13.77
N ALA A 80 -22.60 17.07 -14.85
CA ALA A 80 -21.26 16.54 -15.10
C ALA A 80 -20.22 17.01 -14.05
N ARG A 81 -20.41 18.22 -13.50
CA ARG A 81 -19.57 18.75 -12.41
C ARG A 81 -19.85 18.02 -11.10
N TRP A 82 -21.13 17.80 -10.81
CA TRP A 82 -21.57 17.04 -9.64
C TRP A 82 -21.04 15.60 -9.68
N ASP A 83 -21.13 14.95 -10.84
CA ASP A 83 -20.59 13.60 -11.06
C ASP A 83 -19.08 13.53 -10.79
N CYS A 84 -18.31 14.51 -11.28
CA CYS A 84 -16.88 14.59 -10.99
C CYS A 84 -16.62 14.72 -9.47
N LEU A 85 -17.39 15.56 -8.79
CA LEU A 85 -17.24 15.77 -7.35
C LEU A 85 -17.59 14.49 -6.56
N GLN A 86 -18.69 13.82 -6.91
CA GLN A 86 -19.11 12.58 -6.26
C GLN A 86 -18.05 11.49 -6.42
N ARG A 87 -17.58 11.24 -7.64
CA ARG A 87 -16.54 10.23 -7.91
C ARG A 87 -15.24 10.56 -7.17
N MET A 88 -14.86 11.83 -7.06
CA MET A 88 -13.69 12.23 -6.28
C MET A 88 -13.89 12.02 -4.76
N ILE A 89 -15.10 12.24 -4.24
CA ILE A 89 -15.41 11.92 -2.83
C ILE A 89 -15.25 10.41 -2.58
N GLU A 90 -15.76 9.58 -3.49
CA GLU A 90 -15.64 8.12 -3.40
C GLU A 90 -14.17 7.68 -3.43
N VAL A 91 -13.38 8.17 -4.38
CA VAL A 91 -11.93 7.89 -4.45
C VAL A 91 -11.21 8.34 -3.18
N GLU A 92 -11.49 9.53 -2.65
CA GLU A 92 -10.89 9.99 -1.39
C GLU A 92 -11.27 9.08 -0.21
N GLY A 93 -12.53 8.66 -0.11
CA GLY A 93 -12.99 7.75 0.94
C GLY A 93 -12.31 6.38 0.89
N GLU A 94 -12.13 5.83 -0.31
CA GLU A 94 -11.43 4.56 -0.50
C GLU A 94 -9.93 4.66 -0.21
N VAL A 95 -9.29 5.79 -0.53
CA VAL A 95 -7.90 6.05 -0.14
C VAL A 95 -7.79 6.16 1.39
N GLU A 96 -8.70 6.86 2.07
CA GLU A 96 -8.74 6.92 3.53
C GLU A 96 -8.87 5.52 4.17
N ALA A 97 -9.75 4.68 3.61
CA ALA A 97 -9.93 3.29 4.06
C ALA A 97 -8.66 2.45 3.87
N LEU A 98 -8.01 2.55 2.69
CA LEU A 98 -6.74 1.88 2.43
C LEU A 98 -5.66 2.31 3.44
N VAL A 99 -5.56 3.60 3.74
CA VAL A 99 -4.58 4.12 4.68
C VAL A 99 -4.86 3.67 6.12
N ALA A 100 -6.12 3.65 6.54
CA ALA A 100 -6.51 3.10 7.83
C ALA A 100 -6.15 1.60 7.96
N LYS A 101 -6.36 0.83 6.88
CA LYS A 101 -5.93 -0.57 6.82
C LYS A 101 -4.42 -0.70 6.95
N LEU A 102 -3.63 0.08 6.21
CA LEU A 102 -2.17 0.05 6.29
C LEU A 102 -1.65 0.41 7.69
N ALA A 103 -2.28 1.37 8.37
CA ALA A 103 -1.92 1.75 9.74
C ALA A 103 -2.16 0.64 10.78
N THR A 104 -3.13 -0.25 10.53
CA THR A 104 -3.48 -1.36 11.44
C THR A 104 -2.77 -2.67 11.11
N GLU A 105 -2.40 -2.86 9.85
CA GLU A 105 -1.79 -4.11 9.39
C GLU A 105 -0.26 -4.06 9.35
N ARG A 106 0.36 -2.86 9.35
CA ARG A 106 1.80 -2.70 9.16
C ARG A 106 2.47 -1.92 10.28
N VAL A 107 3.70 -2.32 10.59
CA VAL A 107 4.61 -1.52 11.43
C VAL A 107 5.22 -0.46 10.53
N LEU A 108 4.78 0.78 10.71
CA LEU A 108 5.18 1.91 9.88
C LEU A 108 6.36 2.66 10.52
N THR A 109 7.31 3.07 9.69
CA THR A 109 8.32 4.07 10.02
C THR A 109 7.72 5.47 10.01
N GLU A 110 8.39 6.44 10.66
CA GLU A 110 7.95 7.85 10.64
C GLU A 110 7.90 8.40 9.20
N THR A 111 8.82 7.99 8.32
CA THR A 111 8.81 8.37 6.90
C THR A 111 7.58 7.82 6.16
N GLU A 112 7.19 6.57 6.42
CA GLU A 112 5.98 6.00 5.83
C GLU A 112 4.71 6.66 6.37
N ILE A 113 4.68 7.01 7.67
CA ILE A 113 3.59 7.78 8.29
C ILE A 113 3.43 9.14 7.60
N ASP A 114 4.54 9.86 7.37
CA ASP A 114 4.52 11.15 6.68
C ASP A 114 4.12 11.04 5.21
N MET A 115 4.61 10.00 4.51
CA MET A 115 4.22 9.71 3.14
C MET A 115 2.71 9.41 3.04
N LEU A 116 2.17 8.56 3.92
CA LEU A 116 0.74 8.22 3.97
C LEU A 116 -0.14 9.44 4.28
N GLY A 117 0.28 10.27 5.24
CA GLY A 117 -0.39 11.54 5.54
C GLY A 117 -0.40 12.48 4.34
N SER A 118 0.73 12.56 3.63
CA SER A 118 0.89 13.38 2.42
C SER A 118 0.03 12.89 1.26
N VAL A 119 -0.06 11.57 1.03
CA VAL A 119 -0.99 10.97 0.04
C VAL A 119 -2.42 11.42 0.32
N ARG A 120 -2.91 11.24 1.57
CA ARG A 120 -4.28 11.62 1.94
C ARG A 120 -4.57 13.08 1.63
N GLN A 121 -3.63 13.96 1.96
CA GLN A 121 -3.80 15.39 1.71
C GLN A 121 -3.76 15.74 0.23
N ALA A 122 -2.97 15.02 -0.57
CA ALA A 122 -2.93 15.23 -2.00
C ALA A 122 -4.28 14.88 -2.69
N PHE A 123 -4.92 13.78 -2.30
CA PHE A 123 -6.28 13.45 -2.77
C PHE A 123 -7.33 14.46 -2.29
N LYS A 124 -7.27 14.88 -1.01
CA LYS A 124 -8.10 15.95 -0.45
C LYS A 124 -7.96 17.26 -1.20
N PHE A 125 -6.74 17.62 -1.58
CA PHE A 125 -6.44 18.83 -2.32
C PHE A 125 -7.19 18.84 -3.66
N VAL A 126 -7.23 17.70 -4.38
CA VAL A 126 -7.96 17.58 -5.63
C VAL A 126 -9.46 17.72 -5.42
N ARG A 127 -10.07 16.97 -4.48
CA ARG A 127 -11.50 17.13 -4.18
C ARG A 127 -11.86 18.56 -3.79
N ARG A 128 -11.06 19.21 -2.94
CA ARG A 128 -11.28 20.60 -2.54
C ARG A 128 -11.16 21.57 -3.72
N THR A 129 -10.32 21.26 -4.69
CA THR A 129 -10.13 22.06 -5.92
C THR A 129 -11.34 21.92 -6.84
N ILE A 130 -11.83 20.69 -7.06
CA ILE A 130 -13.07 20.39 -7.78
C ILE A 130 -14.27 21.09 -7.13
N ARG A 131 -14.45 20.93 -5.81
CA ARG A 131 -15.53 21.58 -5.05
C ARG A 131 -15.52 23.10 -5.18
N LYS A 132 -14.34 23.71 -5.34
CA LYS A 132 -14.18 25.16 -5.50
C LYS A 132 -14.40 25.65 -6.93
N GLY A 133 -14.72 24.77 -7.89
CA GLY A 133 -14.92 25.17 -9.28
C GLY A 133 -13.62 25.63 -9.96
N ARG A 134 -12.46 25.11 -9.54
CA ARG A 134 -11.16 25.53 -10.08
C ARG A 134 -10.51 24.39 -10.86
N PRO A 135 -9.88 24.64 -12.01
CA PRO A 135 -9.05 23.63 -12.66
C PRO A 135 -7.79 23.36 -11.83
N LEU A 136 -7.24 22.15 -11.91
CA LEU A 136 -5.99 21.82 -11.21
C LEU A 136 -4.75 22.38 -11.94
N ASN A 137 -4.84 22.59 -13.27
CA ASN A 137 -3.75 23.08 -14.12
C ASN A 137 -2.44 22.28 -14.03
N TRP A 138 -2.52 20.99 -13.73
CA TRP A 138 -1.40 20.07 -13.77
C TRP A 138 -1.06 19.68 -15.22
N THR A 139 -0.53 20.63 -15.97
CA THR A 139 -0.26 20.50 -17.42
C THR A 139 1.12 19.94 -17.76
N SER A 140 2.07 20.03 -16.83
CA SER A 140 3.43 19.54 -17.00
C SER A 140 4.03 19.09 -15.68
N ASP A 141 5.14 18.36 -15.76
CA ASP A 141 5.90 17.86 -14.61
C ASP A 141 6.62 18.97 -13.84
N GLU A 142 6.67 20.19 -14.39
CA GLU A 142 7.22 21.38 -13.72
C GLU A 142 6.26 21.95 -12.66
N VAL A 143 4.99 21.54 -12.68
CA VAL A 143 4.00 21.94 -11.67
C VAL A 143 4.24 21.13 -10.40
N GLU A 144 4.92 21.74 -9.42
CA GLU A 144 5.35 21.09 -8.17
C GLU A 144 4.27 20.21 -7.50
N PRO A 145 3.00 20.66 -7.31
CA PRO A 145 1.96 19.80 -6.74
C PRO A 145 1.70 18.52 -7.54
N TYR A 146 1.82 18.57 -8.87
CA TYR A 146 1.61 17.41 -9.73
C TYR A 146 2.79 16.44 -9.65
N ALA A 147 4.03 16.95 -9.71
CA ALA A 147 5.22 16.13 -9.53
C ALA A 147 5.21 15.43 -8.16
N ALA A 148 4.91 16.18 -7.09
CA ALA A 148 4.78 15.64 -5.75
C ALA A 148 3.67 14.57 -5.66
N PHE A 149 2.50 14.81 -6.27
CA PHE A 149 1.42 13.83 -6.30
C PHE A 149 1.86 12.52 -6.98
N LYS A 150 2.52 12.59 -8.13
CA LYS A 150 3.03 11.40 -8.82
C LYS A 150 4.04 10.64 -7.97
N ALA A 151 4.97 11.35 -7.34
CA ALA A 151 5.97 10.73 -6.46
C ALA A 151 5.32 10.03 -5.26
N LEU A 152 4.33 10.66 -4.63
CA LEU A 152 3.57 10.07 -3.52
C LEU A 152 2.79 8.82 -3.94
N VAL A 153 2.11 8.84 -5.09
CA VAL A 153 1.40 7.66 -5.63
C VAL A 153 2.38 6.53 -5.97
N ALA A 154 3.53 6.86 -6.55
CA ALA A 154 4.57 5.87 -6.85
C ALA A 154 5.15 5.26 -5.56
N ALA A 155 5.43 6.09 -4.55
CA ALA A 155 5.91 5.65 -3.25
C ALA A 155 4.88 4.76 -2.52
N LEU A 156 3.59 5.13 -2.54
CA LEU A 156 2.53 4.30 -1.99
C LEU A 156 2.41 2.97 -2.73
N SER A 157 2.44 2.98 -4.07
CA SER A 157 2.44 1.74 -4.87
C SER A 157 3.61 0.85 -4.48
N HIS A 158 4.81 1.41 -4.40
CA HIS A 158 6.01 0.69 -4.01
C HIS A 158 5.89 0.12 -2.60
N MET A 159 5.41 0.91 -1.63
CA MET A 159 5.21 0.47 -0.25
C MET A 159 4.20 -0.68 -0.18
N VAL A 160 3.06 -0.56 -0.86
CA VAL A 160 2.02 -1.61 -0.85
C VAL A 160 2.55 -2.91 -1.47
N MET A 161 3.30 -2.82 -2.57
CA MET A 161 3.89 -3.97 -3.26
C MET A 161 5.07 -4.62 -2.52
N ASN A 162 5.89 -3.83 -1.82
CA ASN A 162 7.11 -4.30 -1.16
C ASN A 162 6.93 -4.41 0.36
N SER A 163 5.83 -5.03 0.78
CA SER A 163 5.56 -5.31 2.18
C SER A 163 6.68 -6.15 2.80
N PRO A 164 7.30 -5.71 3.91
CA PRO A 164 8.43 -6.40 4.52
C PRO A 164 7.98 -7.70 5.21
N GLY A 165 7.76 -8.77 4.44
CA GLY A 165 7.56 -10.14 4.92
C GLY A 165 6.44 -10.30 5.97
N PRO A 166 6.36 -11.45 6.67
CA PRO A 166 5.46 -11.64 7.80
C PRO A 166 6.00 -10.86 9.02
N GLN A 167 6.02 -9.53 8.95
CA GLN A 167 6.25 -8.71 10.14
C GLN A 167 5.03 -8.80 11.06
N HIS A 168 5.30 -8.72 12.36
CA HIS A 168 4.25 -8.68 13.38
C HIS A 168 3.34 -7.47 13.11
N ARG A 169 2.02 -7.69 13.15
CA ARG A 169 1.05 -6.59 13.14
C ARG A 169 1.32 -5.67 14.34
N PRO A 170 1.17 -4.35 14.19
CA PRO A 170 1.30 -3.44 15.32
C PRO A 170 0.26 -3.79 16.40
N SER A 171 0.57 -3.46 17.65
CA SER A 171 -0.45 -3.50 18.70
C SER A 171 -1.55 -2.47 18.41
N SER A 172 -2.74 -2.67 18.97
CA SER A 172 -3.86 -1.72 18.78
C SER A 172 -3.51 -0.29 19.15
N ALA A 173 -2.68 -0.08 20.19
CA ALA A 173 -2.23 1.24 20.61
C ALA A 173 -1.28 1.88 19.59
N VAL A 174 -0.35 1.09 19.03
CA VAL A 174 0.56 1.56 17.97
C VAL A 174 -0.21 1.89 16.70
N ALA A 175 -1.15 1.02 16.29
CA ALA A 175 -2.00 1.27 15.13
C ALA A 175 -2.81 2.57 15.26
N ALA A 176 -3.43 2.80 16.43
CA ALA A 176 -4.17 4.02 16.71
C ALA A 176 -3.26 5.26 16.67
N ARG A 177 -2.06 5.18 17.27
CA ARG A 177 -1.07 6.27 17.22
C ARG A 177 -0.62 6.58 15.79
N ASN A 178 -0.28 5.56 15.01
CA ASN A 178 0.10 5.70 13.61
C ASN A 178 -1.01 6.39 12.83
N PHE A 179 -2.26 5.93 12.99
CA PHE A 179 -3.39 6.53 12.29
C PHE A 179 -3.60 7.99 12.70
N LEU A 180 -3.50 8.33 13.99
CA LEU A 180 -3.55 9.73 14.45
C LEU A 180 -2.49 10.59 13.77
N GLN A 181 -1.23 10.13 13.73
CA GLN A 181 -0.12 10.86 13.08
C GLN A 181 -0.31 11.00 11.57
N ILE A 182 -0.82 9.97 10.89
CA ILE A 182 -1.17 10.01 9.48
C ILE A 182 -2.32 11.01 9.23
N THR A 183 -3.25 11.13 10.18
CA THR A 183 -4.41 12.02 10.08
C THR A 183 -4.16 13.47 10.46
N ASP A 184 -2.96 13.77 10.97
CA ASP A 184 -2.58 15.09 11.45
C ASP A 184 -2.68 16.18 10.36
N ASN A 185 -3.12 17.38 10.77
CA ASN A 185 -3.28 18.52 9.87
C ASN A 185 -1.94 19.07 9.36
N ARG A 186 -0.81 18.74 9.97
CA ARG A 186 0.54 19.12 9.51
C ARG A 186 0.78 18.76 8.04
N HIS A 187 0.18 17.67 7.57
CA HIS A 187 0.33 17.19 6.21
C HIS A 187 -0.29 18.13 5.17
N GLU A 188 -1.24 18.98 5.56
CA GLU A 188 -1.90 19.92 4.64
C GLU A 188 -0.90 20.91 4.01
N ILE A 189 0.13 21.30 4.77
CA ILE A 189 1.16 22.24 4.32
C ILE A 189 2.45 21.55 3.85
N THR A 190 2.67 20.28 4.20
CA THR A 190 3.94 19.58 3.90
C THR A 190 3.86 18.59 2.75
N TRP A 191 2.67 18.19 2.28
CA TRP A 191 2.56 17.08 1.33
C TRP A 191 3.34 17.29 0.02
N VAL A 192 3.37 18.52 -0.51
CA VAL A 192 4.15 18.84 -1.72
C VAL A 192 5.63 18.62 -1.46
N ALA A 193 6.17 19.21 -0.39
CA ALA A 193 7.57 19.07 -0.03
C ALA A 193 7.95 17.61 0.25
N THR A 194 7.06 16.83 0.88
CA THR A 194 7.27 15.39 1.09
C THR A 194 7.34 14.63 -0.23
N GLY A 195 6.43 14.90 -1.17
CA GLY A 195 6.45 14.26 -2.49
C GLY A 195 7.71 14.60 -3.29
N LEU A 196 8.15 15.86 -3.27
CA LEU A 196 9.39 16.28 -3.95
C LEU A 196 10.63 15.62 -3.33
N ARG A 197 10.73 15.55 -2.00
CA ARG A 197 11.82 14.81 -1.33
C ARG A 197 11.87 13.33 -1.75
N LEU A 198 10.72 12.69 -1.94
CA LEU A 198 10.64 11.31 -2.41
C LEU A 198 11.06 11.17 -3.88
N ALA A 199 10.79 12.17 -4.72
CA ALA A 199 11.23 12.19 -6.12
C ALA A 199 12.75 12.31 -6.25
N ASP A 200 13.37 13.10 -5.37
CA ASP A 200 14.83 13.33 -5.36
C ASP A 200 15.61 12.19 -4.69
N THR A 201 14.94 11.34 -3.92
CA THR A 201 15.58 10.20 -3.27
C THR A 201 15.81 9.11 -4.33
N PRO A 202 17.08 8.76 -4.66
CA PRO A 202 17.33 7.65 -5.56
C PRO A 202 16.70 6.41 -4.95
N ILE A 203 15.84 5.72 -5.71
CA ILE A 203 15.25 4.45 -5.29
C ILE A 203 16.43 3.54 -4.93
N PRO A 204 16.62 3.16 -3.65
CA PRO A 204 17.74 2.32 -3.29
C PRO A 204 17.63 1.06 -4.14
N GLU A 205 18.67 0.79 -4.95
CA GLU A 205 18.75 -0.46 -5.71
C GLU A 205 18.44 -1.58 -4.73
N GLN A 206 17.35 -2.33 -4.95
CA GLN A 206 17.04 -3.48 -4.13
C GLN A 206 18.32 -4.33 -4.09
N PRO A 207 18.93 -4.58 -2.91
CA PRO A 207 20.16 -5.33 -2.84
C PRO A 207 19.87 -6.65 -3.53
N ALA A 208 20.52 -6.86 -4.68
CA ALA A 208 20.21 -7.93 -5.62
C ALA A 208 19.91 -9.17 -4.81
N ARG A 209 18.62 -9.55 -4.74
CA ARG A 209 18.15 -10.70 -3.95
C ARG A 209 19.11 -11.81 -4.32
N ARG A 210 20.03 -12.18 -3.41
CA ARG A 210 21.06 -13.16 -3.68
C ARG A 210 20.33 -14.36 -4.25
N ARG A 211 20.45 -14.55 -5.56
CA ARG A 211 20.13 -15.81 -6.21
C ARG A 211 21.15 -16.79 -5.62
N ARG A 212 20.88 -17.32 -4.42
CA ARG A 212 21.29 -18.67 -4.06
C ARG A 212 20.46 -19.59 -4.94
N LEU A 213 20.78 -19.56 -6.24
CA LEU A 213 20.61 -20.70 -7.09
C LEU A 213 21.46 -21.78 -6.42
N LEU A 214 20.75 -22.77 -5.92
CA LEU A 214 21.26 -24.10 -5.62
C LEU A 214 21.95 -24.64 -6.88
N LEU A 215 23.19 -24.26 -7.10
CA LEU A 215 24.12 -25.08 -7.85
C LEU A 215 24.75 -26.03 -6.84
N SER A 216 24.02 -27.10 -6.52
CA SER A 216 24.66 -28.35 -6.14
C SER A 216 25.19 -28.98 -7.43
N PRO A 217 26.51 -29.13 -7.61
CA PRO A 217 27.00 -30.10 -8.56
C PRO A 217 26.80 -31.47 -7.92
N ARG A 218 25.97 -32.31 -8.55
CA ARG A 218 26.07 -33.76 -8.40
C ARG A 218 27.49 -34.17 -8.77
N ARG A 219 28.20 -34.83 -7.86
CA ARG A 219 29.17 -35.87 -8.17
C ARG A 219 28.95 -37.00 -7.17
#